data_AF-A0A1G8Y1X3-F1
#
_entry.id   AF-A0A1G8Y1X3-F1
#
_cell.length_a   1.000
_cell.length_b   1.000
_cell.length_c   1.000
_cell.angle_alpha   90.00
_cell.angle_beta   90.00
_cell.angle_gamma   90.00
#
_symmetry.space_group_name_H-M   'P 1'
#
loop_
_entity.id
_entity.type
_entity.pdbx_description
1 polymer ?
#
loop_
_entity_poly.entity_id
_entity_poly.type
_entity_poly.pdbx_seq_one_letter_code
_entity_poly.pdbx_strand_id
1 'polypeptide(L)'
;MKEKFISEFIYIDERRLNSYVEQINPSSMKYEKIPEWTADLSLISPKITSSRKTYPRNLTTYEKLEILIDFLDKNNFVNKDVTDLIYSFSNDYTVDYVPFAWHKITATRLIIQPENESSPCIYIWVYSNYNKDSEKRINICLMEDFIHDDISLPRIPISVYSSLIGMLINQYDIFKQTTILNNEEFSAIKKLNNYHEYSKKYSVLMSKFIGQNVIDVLVNAGAKIISPNRDIEVLYRFRECQCLNSGTQIFGYPLVIKV
;
A
#
# COMPACT_ATOMS: atom_id res chain seq x y z
N MET A 1 -23.04 -4.07 -13.33
CA MET A 1 -22.22 -4.46 -12.18
C MET A 1 -22.70 -3.71 -10.95
N LYS A 2 -23.69 -4.26 -10.24
CA LYS A 2 -24.17 -3.80 -8.92
C LYS A 2 -24.32 -5.01 -7.99
N GLU A 3 -23.48 -6.01 -8.17
CA GLU A 3 -23.32 -7.06 -7.16
C GLU A 3 -22.52 -6.46 -6.02
N LYS A 4 -23.31 -6.00 -5.03
CA LYS A 4 -22.96 -5.68 -3.66
C LYS A 4 -21.51 -6.02 -3.27
N PHE A 5 -20.71 -4.96 -3.14
CA PHE A 5 -19.48 -4.88 -2.33
C PHE A 5 -19.77 -5.18 -0.84
N ILE A 6 -20.31 -6.36 -0.51
CA ILE A 6 -20.23 -6.92 0.84
C ILE A 6 -18.98 -7.81 0.86
N SER A 7 -17.84 -7.23 0.51
CA SER A 7 -16.55 -7.83 0.77
C SER A 7 -16.07 -7.31 2.12
N GLU A 8 -15.60 -8.20 2.99
CA GLU A 8 -15.04 -7.81 4.28
C GLU A 8 -13.69 -7.12 4.03
N PHE A 9 -13.69 -5.79 4.10
CA PHE A 9 -12.46 -5.01 4.03
C PHE A 9 -11.69 -5.21 5.33
N ILE A 10 -10.45 -5.70 5.22
CA ILE A 10 -9.57 -5.90 6.38
C ILE A 10 -8.59 -4.73 6.57
N TYR A 11 -8.46 -3.87 5.57
CA TYR A 11 -7.64 -2.65 5.63
C TYR A 11 -8.15 -1.61 4.63
N ILE A 12 -8.21 -0.34 5.06
CA ILE A 12 -8.45 0.83 4.21
C ILE A 12 -7.55 1.97 4.70
N ASP A 13 -6.71 2.51 3.81
CA ASP A 13 -5.95 3.73 4.08
C ASP A 13 -6.84 4.95 3.84
N GLU A 14 -7.63 5.33 4.85
CA GLU A 14 -8.58 6.43 4.74
C GLU A 14 -7.90 7.76 4.40
N ARG A 15 -6.68 7.99 4.88
CA ARG A 15 -5.95 9.24 4.63
C ARG A 15 -5.61 9.38 3.15
N ARG A 16 -4.97 8.36 2.54
CA ARG A 16 -4.65 8.39 1.11
C ARG A 16 -5.90 8.38 0.24
N LEU A 17 -6.92 7.61 0.63
CA LEU A 17 -8.20 7.58 -0.05
C LEU A 17 -8.84 8.98 -0.08
N ASN A 18 -8.92 9.67 1.06
CA ASN A 18 -9.45 11.02 1.15
C ASN A 18 -8.65 11.98 0.26
N SER A 19 -7.31 11.92 0.34
CA SER A 19 -6.43 12.78 -0.47
C SER A 19 -6.63 12.60 -1.97
N TYR A 20 -6.80 11.37 -2.47
CA TYR A 20 -7.06 11.14 -3.90
C TYR A 20 -8.46 11.58 -4.31
N VAL A 21 -9.47 11.32 -3.48
CA VAL A 21 -10.83 11.73 -3.80
C VAL A 21 -10.95 13.25 -3.82
N GLU A 22 -10.28 13.97 -2.93
CA GLU A 22 -10.24 15.45 -2.97
C GLU A 22 -9.59 15.98 -4.25
N GLN A 23 -8.60 15.28 -4.81
CA GLN A 23 -7.99 15.63 -6.10
C GLN A 23 -8.90 15.35 -7.29
N ILE A 24 -9.68 14.25 -7.25
CA ILE A 24 -10.58 13.83 -8.33
C ILE A 24 -11.91 14.62 -8.29
N ASN A 25 -12.45 14.82 -7.09
CA ASN A 25 -13.74 15.44 -6.83
C ASN A 25 -13.63 16.40 -5.63
N PRO A 26 -13.15 17.65 -5.85
CA PRO A 26 -12.89 18.61 -4.78
C PRO A 26 -14.13 18.97 -3.95
N SER A 27 -15.33 18.77 -4.49
CA SER A 27 -16.55 19.14 -3.80
C SER A 27 -16.87 18.24 -2.60
N SER A 28 -16.30 17.02 -2.49
CA SER A 28 -16.36 16.04 -1.36
C SER A 28 -17.69 15.85 -0.62
N MET A 29 -18.77 16.48 -1.09
CA MET A 29 -20.08 16.60 -0.49
C MET A 29 -21.11 16.07 -1.47
N LYS A 30 -22.06 15.31 -0.93
CA LYS A 30 -23.21 14.79 -1.63
C LYS A 30 -24.46 15.35 -0.98
N TYR A 31 -25.45 15.65 -1.80
CA TYR A 31 -26.75 16.15 -1.34
C TYR A 31 -27.73 14.99 -1.31
N GLU A 32 -28.19 14.62 -0.12
CA GLU A 32 -29.13 13.52 0.06
C GLU A 32 -30.55 14.06 0.30
N LYS A 33 -31.51 13.51 -0.43
CA LYS A 33 -32.92 13.86 -0.29
C LYS A 33 -33.57 12.91 0.70
N ILE A 34 -33.84 13.41 1.90
CA ILE A 34 -34.50 12.65 2.95
C ILE A 34 -35.99 13.01 2.95
N PRO A 35 -36.91 12.03 2.86
CA PRO A 35 -38.32 12.29 3.02
C PRO A 35 -38.61 12.62 4.49
N GLU A 36 -39.20 13.77 4.74
CA GLU A 36 -39.73 14.15 6.04
C GLU A 36 -41.24 13.96 6.04
N TRP A 37 -41.72 13.25 7.05
CA TRP A 37 -43.14 13.03 7.29
C TRP A 37 -43.53 13.81 8.54
N THR A 38 -44.42 14.79 8.38
CA THR A 38 -44.94 15.57 9.49
C THR A 38 -46.41 15.25 9.67
N ALA A 39 -46.78 14.83 10.88
CA ALA A 39 -48.17 14.65 11.27
C ALA A 39 -48.66 15.93 11.95
N ASP A 40 -49.51 16.68 11.27
CA ASP A 40 -50.12 17.89 11.79
C ASP A 40 -51.57 17.63 12.20
N LEU A 41 -51.99 18.14 13.35
CA LEU A 41 -53.40 18.15 13.74
C LEU A 41 -54.06 19.40 13.17
N SER A 42 -54.88 19.23 12.14
CA SER A 42 -55.74 20.31 11.65
C SER A 42 -57.04 20.34 12.45
N LEU A 43 -57.76 21.48 12.43
CA LEU A 43 -59.00 21.70 13.17
C LEU A 43 -60.10 20.64 12.89
N ILE A 44 -59.99 19.89 11.78
CA ILE A 44 -61.04 19.02 11.25
C ILE A 44 -60.59 17.56 11.16
N SER A 45 -59.27 17.29 11.02
CA SER A 45 -58.73 15.92 11.00
C SER A 45 -57.20 15.90 11.13
N PRO A 46 -56.60 14.74 11.49
CA PRO A 46 -55.17 14.51 11.29
C PRO A 46 -54.79 14.72 9.82
N LYS A 47 -53.69 15.42 9.56
CA LYS A 47 -53.13 15.66 8.23
C LYS A 47 -51.68 15.17 8.23
N ILE A 48 -51.35 14.31 7.28
CA ILE A 48 -49.96 13.89 7.04
C ILE A 48 -49.44 14.73 5.88
N THR A 49 -48.36 15.47 6.09
CA THR A 49 -47.63 16.16 5.02
C THR A 49 -46.32 15.43 4.75
N SER A 50 -46.00 15.27 3.47
CA SER A 50 -44.72 14.74 3.02
C SER A 50 -43.95 15.87 2.35
N SER A 51 -42.74 16.15 2.85
CA SER A 51 -41.82 17.08 2.21
C SER A 51 -40.48 16.39 1.96
N ARG A 52 -39.68 16.92 1.03
CA ARG A 52 -38.32 16.43 0.77
C ARG A 52 -37.35 17.53 1.12
N LYS A 53 -36.52 17.31 2.13
CA LYS A 53 -35.40 18.19 2.43
C LYS A 53 -34.11 17.60 1.89
N THR A 54 -33.23 18.47 1.43
CA THR A 54 -31.94 18.10 0.87
C THR A 54 -30.87 18.53 1.87
N TYR A 55 -30.08 17.58 2.35
CA TYR A 55 -29.02 17.84 3.33
C TYR A 55 -27.65 17.58 2.70
N PRO A 56 -26.68 18.48 2.90
CA PRO A 56 -25.30 18.17 2.55
C PRO A 56 -24.75 17.12 3.53
N ARG A 57 -24.04 16.13 3.00
CA ARG A 57 -23.22 15.24 3.81
C ARG A 57 -21.89 14.93 3.12
N ASN A 58 -20.90 14.55 3.92
CA ASN A 58 -19.65 14.04 3.39
C ASN A 58 -19.86 12.70 2.68
N LEU A 59 -19.00 12.41 1.70
CA LEU A 59 -18.92 11.09 1.09
C LEU A 59 -18.50 10.05 2.15
N THR A 60 -19.18 8.91 2.14
CA THR A 60 -18.78 7.74 2.93
C THR A 60 -17.49 7.12 2.37
N THR A 61 -16.77 6.34 3.18
CA THR A 61 -15.56 5.62 2.73
C THR A 61 -15.81 4.77 1.48
N TYR A 62 -16.98 4.13 1.39
CA TYR A 62 -17.37 3.34 0.22
C TYR A 62 -17.59 4.19 -1.03
N GLU A 63 -18.32 5.32 -0.91
CA GLU A 63 -18.52 6.22 -2.04
C GLU A 63 -17.20 6.81 -2.53
N LYS A 64 -16.26 7.06 -1.61
CA LYS A 64 -14.89 7.49 -1.95
C LYS A 64 -14.14 6.42 -2.74
N LEU A 65 -14.21 5.16 -2.31
CA LEU A 65 -13.63 4.03 -3.03
C LEU A 65 -14.25 3.86 -4.42
N GLU A 66 -15.57 3.95 -4.55
CA GLU A 66 -16.26 3.90 -5.83
C GLU A 66 -15.78 5.01 -6.77
N ILE A 67 -15.70 6.26 -6.29
CA ILE A 67 -15.19 7.40 -7.07
C ILE A 67 -13.76 7.15 -7.53
N LEU A 68 -12.89 6.69 -6.63
CA LEU A 68 -11.49 6.41 -6.95
C LEU A 68 -11.37 5.29 -7.99
N ILE A 69 -12.02 4.15 -7.75
CA ILE A 69 -11.99 2.99 -8.65
C ILE A 69 -12.52 3.36 -10.03
N ASP A 70 -13.68 4.02 -10.11
CA ASP A 70 -14.26 4.48 -11.37
C ASP A 70 -13.33 5.41 -12.13
N PHE A 71 -12.68 6.34 -11.41
CA PHE A 71 -11.71 7.25 -12.01
C PHE A 71 -10.50 6.50 -12.55
N LEU A 72 -9.94 5.58 -11.77
CA LEU A 72 -8.77 4.82 -12.16
C LEU A 72 -9.05 3.91 -13.36
N ASP A 73 -10.19 3.21 -13.37
CA ASP A 73 -10.60 2.34 -14.47
C ASP A 73 -10.88 3.15 -15.75
N LYS A 74 -11.58 4.29 -15.66
CA LYS A 74 -11.87 5.14 -16.83
C LYS A 74 -10.61 5.72 -17.50
N ASN A 75 -9.55 5.93 -16.72
CA ASN A 75 -8.30 6.51 -17.22
C ASN A 75 -7.19 5.46 -17.44
N ASN A 76 -7.49 4.16 -17.31
CA ASN A 76 -6.49 3.08 -17.40
C ASN A 76 -5.30 3.26 -16.43
N PHE A 77 -5.55 3.80 -15.24
CA PHE A 77 -4.53 4.03 -14.21
C PHE A 77 -4.36 2.87 -13.23
N VAL A 78 -5.04 1.74 -13.45
CA VAL A 78 -4.92 0.52 -12.65
C VAL A 78 -4.45 -0.64 -13.53
N ASN A 79 -3.34 -1.24 -13.16
CA ASN A 79 -2.90 -2.51 -13.70
C ASN A 79 -3.62 -3.66 -12.98
N LYS A 80 -4.21 -4.59 -13.72
CA LYS A 80 -4.94 -5.76 -13.19
C LYS A 80 -4.17 -7.07 -13.36
N ASP A 81 -3.05 -7.05 -14.06
CA ASP A 81 -2.18 -8.19 -14.30
C ASP A 81 -0.81 -7.99 -13.62
N VAL A 82 -0.50 -8.90 -12.68
CA VAL A 82 0.77 -8.90 -11.94
C VAL A 82 1.97 -9.05 -12.88
N THR A 83 1.81 -9.77 -14.00
CA THR A 83 2.89 -10.06 -14.94
C THR A 83 3.21 -8.86 -15.84
N ASP A 84 2.22 -8.05 -16.21
CA ASP A 84 2.40 -6.86 -17.05
C ASP A 84 3.25 -5.77 -16.35
N LEU A 85 3.15 -5.68 -15.02
CA LEU A 85 4.00 -4.79 -14.21
C LEU A 85 5.49 -5.05 -14.38
N ILE A 86 5.90 -6.28 -14.73
CA ILE A 86 7.32 -6.63 -14.89
C ILE A 86 7.84 -6.09 -16.22
N TYR A 87 7.01 -6.12 -17.25
CA TYR A 87 7.41 -5.71 -18.60
C TYR A 87 7.50 -4.20 -18.76
N SER A 88 6.64 -3.44 -18.08
CA SER A 88 6.61 -1.96 -18.17
C SER A 88 7.89 -1.28 -17.70
N PHE A 89 8.70 -1.93 -16.84
CA PHE A 89 9.97 -1.38 -16.35
C PHE A 89 11.20 -1.92 -17.06
N SER A 90 11.02 -2.87 -17.99
CA SER A 90 12.14 -3.68 -18.47
C SER A 90 12.94 -3.04 -19.61
N ASN A 91 12.38 -2.15 -20.44
CA ASN A 91 13.11 -1.74 -21.66
C ASN A 91 12.87 -0.36 -22.27
N ASP A 92 11.97 0.50 -21.80
CA ASP A 92 11.85 1.84 -22.39
C ASP A 92 11.15 2.83 -21.46
N TYR A 93 11.73 4.02 -21.27
CA TYR A 93 11.16 5.11 -20.46
C TYR A 93 9.89 5.74 -21.06
N THR A 94 9.34 5.15 -22.12
CA THR A 94 8.19 5.64 -22.89
C THR A 94 6.90 4.86 -22.61
N VAL A 95 6.95 3.79 -21.80
CA VAL A 95 5.74 3.05 -21.42
C VAL A 95 4.90 3.90 -20.46
N ASP A 96 3.61 4.03 -20.77
CA ASP A 96 2.63 4.73 -19.94
C ASP A 96 2.68 4.22 -18.50
N TYR A 97 3.19 5.06 -17.60
CA TYR A 97 3.31 4.73 -16.19
C TYR A 97 1.93 4.54 -15.58
N VAL A 98 1.59 3.30 -15.19
CA VAL A 98 0.34 2.97 -14.51
C VAL A 98 0.56 3.03 -12.99
N PRO A 99 0.03 4.04 -12.28
CA PRO A 99 0.41 4.32 -10.89
C PRO A 99 -0.21 3.37 -9.86
N PHE A 100 -1.26 2.64 -10.22
CA PHE A 100 -1.95 1.73 -9.30
C PHE A 100 -2.00 0.32 -9.86
N ALA A 101 -2.18 -0.63 -8.95
CA ALA A 101 -2.36 -2.01 -9.29
C ALA A 101 -3.45 -2.63 -8.42
N TRP A 102 -4.23 -3.54 -9.00
CA TRP A 102 -5.31 -4.23 -8.33
C TRP A 102 -5.22 -5.72 -8.63
N HIS A 103 -4.80 -6.49 -7.62
CA HIS A 103 -4.52 -7.91 -7.79
C HIS A 103 -5.22 -8.79 -6.76
N LYS A 104 -5.46 -10.04 -7.14
CA LYS A 104 -5.78 -11.14 -6.23
C LYS A 104 -4.50 -11.94 -5.99
N ILE A 105 -4.01 -11.95 -4.76
CA ILE A 105 -2.73 -12.58 -4.38
C ILE A 105 -2.83 -13.28 -3.04
N THR A 106 -2.01 -14.30 -2.83
CA THR A 106 -1.81 -14.93 -1.52
C THR A 106 -0.65 -14.25 -0.81
N ALA A 107 -0.92 -13.43 0.21
CA ALA A 107 0.09 -12.63 0.88
C ALA A 107 0.19 -12.96 2.38
N THR A 108 1.38 -12.77 2.93
CA THR A 108 1.64 -12.90 4.38
C THR A 108 1.75 -11.51 5.01
N ARG A 109 0.96 -11.26 6.05
CA ARG A 109 1.06 -10.03 6.85
C ARG A 109 2.09 -10.23 7.95
N LEU A 110 3.08 -9.34 7.99
CA LEU A 110 4.14 -9.30 9.00
C LEU A 110 4.01 -8.01 9.81
N ILE A 111 4.45 -8.07 11.08
CA ILE A 111 4.70 -6.90 11.92
C ILE A 111 6.19 -6.77 12.21
N ILE A 112 6.71 -5.56 12.05
CA ILE A 112 8.07 -5.19 12.40
C ILE A 112 7.98 -4.34 13.66
N GLN A 113 8.34 -4.92 14.81
CA GLN A 113 8.26 -4.26 16.12
C GLN A 113 9.59 -3.58 16.44
N PRO A 114 9.58 -2.29 16.79
CA PRO A 114 10.79 -1.60 17.25
C PRO A 114 11.26 -2.12 18.60
N GLU A 115 12.57 -2.00 18.86
CA GLU A 115 13.17 -2.33 20.17
C GLU A 115 12.60 -1.47 21.30
N ASN A 116 12.29 -0.21 21.00
CA ASN A 116 11.61 0.69 21.94
C ASN A 116 10.10 0.57 21.73
N GLU A 117 9.38 0.07 22.73
CA GLU A 117 7.91 -0.06 22.74
C GLU A 117 7.17 1.26 22.45
N SER A 118 7.83 2.41 22.63
CA SER A 118 7.27 3.73 22.34
C SER A 118 7.27 4.09 20.85
N SER A 119 7.99 3.34 20.01
CA SER A 119 8.04 3.59 18.57
C SER A 119 6.90 2.85 17.83
N PRO A 120 6.42 3.40 16.72
CA PRO A 120 5.33 2.78 15.97
C PRO A 120 5.78 1.45 15.36
N CYS A 121 4.91 0.44 15.45
CA CYS A 121 5.06 -0.79 14.70
C CYS A 121 4.76 -0.57 13.22
N ILE A 122 5.38 -1.35 12.35
CA ILE A 122 5.04 -1.38 10.93
C ILE A 122 4.39 -2.69 10.56
N TYR A 123 3.29 -2.61 9.82
CA TYR A 123 2.66 -3.74 9.19
C TYR A 123 3.01 -3.75 7.70
N ILE A 124 3.37 -4.92 7.20
CA ILE A 124 3.72 -5.12 5.81
C ILE A 124 3.04 -6.39 5.28
N TRP A 125 2.39 -6.27 4.14
CA TRP A 125 1.92 -7.43 3.36
C TRP A 125 2.98 -7.80 2.36
N VAL A 126 3.37 -9.07 2.38
CA VAL A 126 4.38 -9.61 1.48
C VAL A 126 3.78 -10.76 0.67
N TYR A 127 3.74 -10.58 -0.64
CA TYR A 127 3.58 -11.66 -1.59
C TYR A 127 4.96 -12.02 -2.13
N SER A 128 5.31 -13.30 -2.08
CA SER A 128 6.55 -13.82 -2.66
C SER A 128 6.21 -15.08 -3.43
N ASN A 129 6.42 -15.04 -4.75
CA ASN A 129 6.18 -16.18 -5.62
C ASN A 129 7.40 -16.44 -6.51
N TYR A 130 7.73 -17.71 -6.70
CA TYR A 130 8.79 -18.13 -7.61
C TYR A 130 8.17 -18.66 -8.89
N ASN A 131 8.41 -17.95 -10.00
CA ASN A 131 8.01 -18.40 -11.31
C ASN A 131 9.05 -19.40 -11.82
N LYS A 132 8.67 -20.68 -11.92
CA LYS A 132 9.54 -21.77 -12.37
C LYS A 132 9.99 -21.60 -13.81
N ASP A 133 9.14 -21.09 -14.69
CA ASP A 133 9.42 -21.00 -16.13
C ASP A 133 10.46 -19.92 -16.45
N SER A 134 10.44 -18.83 -15.68
CA SER A 134 11.41 -17.74 -15.84
C SER A 134 12.58 -17.81 -14.85
N GLU A 135 12.56 -18.79 -13.94
CA GLU A 135 13.46 -18.91 -12.79
C GLU A 135 13.59 -17.63 -11.94
N LYS A 136 12.55 -16.79 -11.95
CA LYS A 136 12.55 -15.47 -11.30
C LYS A 136 11.55 -15.42 -10.16
N ARG A 137 11.92 -14.72 -9.08
CA ARG A 137 10.97 -14.39 -8.00
C ARG A 137 10.25 -13.09 -8.28
N ILE A 138 8.97 -13.02 -7.90
CA ILE A 138 8.20 -11.79 -7.84
C ILE A 138 7.87 -11.56 -6.38
N ASN A 139 8.32 -10.44 -5.85
CA ASN A 139 8.08 -10.00 -4.49
C ASN A 139 7.26 -8.71 -4.53
N ILE A 140 6.11 -8.67 -3.86
CA ILE A 140 5.32 -7.45 -3.67
C ILE A 140 5.29 -7.16 -2.17
N CYS A 141 5.70 -5.96 -1.79
CA CYS A 141 5.86 -5.49 -0.42
C CYS A 141 5.00 -4.24 -0.22
N LEU A 142 3.89 -4.37 0.52
CA LEU A 142 2.91 -3.30 0.73
C LEU A 142 2.92 -2.86 2.20
N MET A 143 3.33 -1.62 2.45
CA MET A 143 3.46 -1.09 3.81
C MET A 143 2.19 -0.33 4.24
N GLU A 144 1.56 -0.75 5.33
CA GLU A 144 0.38 -0.08 5.90
C GLU A 144 0.77 1.23 6.61
N ASP A 145 -0.17 2.19 6.65
CA ASP A 145 -0.18 3.37 7.51
C ASP A 145 1.07 4.25 7.49
N PHE A 146 1.84 4.17 6.40
CA PHE A 146 3.06 4.94 6.27
C PHE A 146 2.76 6.43 6.17
N ILE A 147 3.13 7.20 7.21
CA ILE A 147 2.65 8.57 7.45
C ILE A 147 3.11 9.57 6.39
N HIS A 148 4.23 9.36 5.69
CA HIS A 148 4.66 10.33 4.70
C HIS A 148 3.59 10.51 3.62
N ASP A 149 3.17 11.77 3.44
CA ASP A 149 2.28 12.15 2.35
C ASP A 149 2.96 11.80 1.02
N ASP A 150 2.14 11.50 0.03
CA ASP A 150 2.58 11.18 -1.32
C ASP A 150 3.17 12.38 -2.09
N ILE A 151 3.51 13.44 -1.36
CA ILE A 151 4.11 14.66 -1.87
C ILE A 151 5.52 14.32 -2.32
N SER A 152 5.81 14.59 -3.59
CA SER A 152 7.16 14.62 -4.13
C SER A 152 7.97 15.66 -3.37
N LEU A 153 8.66 15.26 -2.29
CA LEU A 153 9.57 16.15 -1.58
C LEU A 153 10.71 16.53 -2.55
N PRO A 154 11.00 17.83 -2.74
CA PRO A 154 11.96 18.30 -3.74
C PRO A 154 13.43 18.02 -3.39
N ARG A 155 13.73 17.28 -2.31
CA ARG A 155 15.12 17.02 -1.92
C ARG A 155 15.50 15.57 -1.68
N ILE A 156 14.64 14.71 -1.14
CA ILE A 156 14.86 13.26 -1.12
C ILE A 156 13.50 12.57 -1.00
N PRO A 157 12.98 11.87 -2.02
CA PRO A 157 11.86 10.97 -1.81
C PRO A 157 12.37 9.80 -0.96
N ILE A 158 12.07 9.80 0.33
CA ILE A 158 12.23 8.59 1.14
C ILE A 158 11.16 7.62 0.62
N SER A 159 11.54 6.76 -0.32
CA SER A 159 10.63 5.74 -0.85
C SER A 159 10.19 4.81 0.28
N VAL A 160 9.05 4.11 0.08
CA VAL A 160 8.58 2.98 0.94
C VAL A 160 9.75 2.10 1.35
N TYR A 161 10.62 1.87 0.37
CA TYR A 161 11.79 1.05 0.48
C TYR A 161 12.91 1.70 1.31
N SER A 162 13.23 2.97 1.08
CA SER A 162 14.16 3.74 1.94
C SER A 162 13.72 3.75 3.39
N SER A 163 12.42 3.79 3.66
CA SER A 163 11.89 3.68 5.01
C SER A 163 11.95 2.28 5.57
N LEU A 164 11.58 1.26 4.80
CA LEU A 164 11.72 -0.13 5.20
C LEU A 164 13.18 -0.40 5.60
N ILE A 165 14.14 -0.04 4.76
CA ILE A 165 15.56 -0.24 5.04
C ILE A 165 16.07 0.64 6.16
N GLY A 166 15.71 1.92 6.20
CA GLY A 166 16.05 2.79 7.33
C GLY A 166 15.60 2.18 8.67
N MET A 167 14.49 1.47 8.66
CA MET A 167 14.00 0.74 9.83
C MET A 167 14.72 -0.58 10.09
N LEU A 168 15.00 -1.39 9.07
CA LEU A 168 15.87 -2.57 9.23
C LEU A 168 17.25 -2.17 9.78
N ILE A 169 17.75 -0.99 9.38
CA ILE A 169 19.02 -0.42 9.86
C ILE A 169 18.92 0.12 11.28
N ASN A 170 17.78 0.69 11.69
CA ASN A 170 17.59 1.20 13.05
C ASN A 170 17.27 0.11 14.08
N GLN A 171 16.72 -1.03 13.66
CA GLN A 171 16.47 -2.20 14.52
C GLN A 171 17.68 -3.16 14.60
N TYR A 172 18.84 -2.68 14.18
CA TYR A 172 20.06 -3.45 13.91
C TYR A 172 20.53 -4.40 15.03
N ASP A 173 20.33 -4.08 16.30
CA ASP A 173 20.83 -4.95 17.38
C ASP A 173 20.08 -6.30 17.41
N ILE A 174 18.83 -6.35 16.92
CA ILE A 174 18.07 -7.58 16.62
C ILE A 174 18.63 -8.29 15.36
N PHE A 175 18.96 -7.54 14.30
CA PHE A 175 19.38 -8.08 13.00
C PHE A 175 20.78 -8.70 13.02
N LYS A 176 21.63 -8.27 13.96
CA LYS A 176 22.99 -8.76 14.19
C LYS A 176 23.08 -10.29 14.34
N GLN A 177 22.00 -10.94 14.75
CA GLN A 177 21.98 -12.39 14.98
C GLN A 177 21.63 -13.21 13.74
N THR A 178 21.16 -12.57 12.65
CA THR A 178 20.73 -13.28 11.45
C THR A 178 21.68 -13.08 10.28
N THR A 179 22.12 -14.21 9.76
CA THR A 179 23.31 -14.47 8.92
C THR A 179 23.37 -13.78 7.54
N ILE A 180 22.56 -12.75 7.30
CA ILE A 180 22.39 -12.15 5.97
C ILE A 180 23.55 -11.19 5.63
N LEU A 181 24.24 -10.64 6.65
CA LEU A 181 25.39 -9.74 6.49
C LEU A 181 26.46 -10.10 7.53
N ASN A 182 27.73 -10.13 7.11
CA ASN A 182 28.85 -10.30 8.04
C ASN A 182 29.08 -8.98 8.84
N ASN A 183 29.54 -9.12 10.09
CA ASN A 183 29.65 -8.00 11.06
C ASN A 183 30.44 -6.78 10.53
N GLU A 184 31.36 -7.00 9.60
CA GLU A 184 32.19 -5.94 9.01
C GLU A 184 31.41 -5.06 8.01
N GLU A 185 30.56 -5.65 7.16
CA GLU A 185 29.79 -4.91 6.14
C GLU A 185 28.91 -3.83 6.78
N PHE A 186 28.28 -4.15 7.92
CA PHE A 186 27.29 -3.32 8.60
C PHE A 186 27.88 -2.31 9.60
N SER A 187 28.97 -2.67 10.30
CA SER A 187 29.70 -1.70 11.15
C SER A 187 30.17 -0.48 10.35
N ALA A 188 30.47 -0.72 9.07
CA ALA A 188 30.83 0.30 8.11
C ALA A 188 29.62 0.89 7.35
N ILE A 189 28.36 0.59 7.73
CA ILE A 189 27.14 1.34 7.35
C ILE A 189 26.82 2.36 8.45
N LYS A 190 26.89 1.96 9.72
CA LYS A 190 26.63 2.81 10.89
C LYS A 190 27.62 3.99 11.05
N LYS A 191 28.82 3.86 10.48
CA LYS A 191 29.86 4.90 10.45
C LYS A 191 29.78 5.85 9.25
N LEU A 192 28.83 5.63 8.34
CA LEU A 192 28.73 6.42 7.12
C LEU A 192 28.05 7.76 7.40
N ASN A 193 28.86 8.81 7.49
CA ASN A 193 28.37 10.21 7.49
C ASN A 193 28.13 10.74 6.06
N ASN A 194 28.40 9.94 5.02
CA ASN A 194 28.35 10.37 3.62
C ASN A 194 27.32 9.55 2.81
N TYR A 195 26.37 10.27 2.21
CA TYR A 195 25.22 9.73 1.46
C TYR A 195 25.62 8.77 0.34
N HIS A 196 26.75 9.01 -0.33
CA HIS A 196 27.16 8.22 -1.49
C HIS A 196 27.64 6.81 -1.12
N GLU A 197 28.32 6.66 0.03
CA GLU A 197 28.72 5.35 0.55
C GLU A 197 27.50 4.57 1.07
N TYR A 198 26.51 5.29 1.62
CA TYR A 198 25.25 4.71 2.06
C TYR A 198 24.52 4.07 0.86
N SER A 199 24.38 4.79 -0.27
CA SER A 199 23.67 4.29 -1.45
C SER A 199 24.36 3.07 -2.10
N LYS A 200 25.69 2.97 -2.05
CA LYS A 200 26.44 1.85 -2.62
C LYS A 200 26.33 0.57 -1.80
N LYS A 201 26.25 0.66 -0.47
CA LYS A 201 25.99 -0.52 0.38
C LYS A 201 24.52 -0.91 0.39
N TYR A 202 23.65 0.09 0.27
CA TYR A 202 22.22 -0.08 0.08
C TYR A 202 21.87 -0.88 -1.17
N SER A 203 22.57 -0.68 -2.29
CA SER A 203 22.37 -1.46 -3.51
C SER A 203 22.84 -2.93 -3.38
N VAL A 204 23.84 -3.20 -2.54
CA VAL A 204 24.30 -4.58 -2.23
C VAL A 204 23.33 -5.31 -1.31
N LEU A 205 22.81 -4.62 -0.30
CA LEU A 205 21.67 -5.11 0.49
C LEU A 205 20.48 -5.41 -0.43
N MET A 206 20.20 -4.50 -1.38
CA MET A 206 19.12 -4.70 -2.35
C MET A 206 19.22 -5.95 -3.18
N SER A 207 20.38 -6.17 -3.79
CA SER A 207 20.58 -7.32 -4.64
C SER A 207 20.48 -8.64 -3.86
N LYS A 208 20.70 -8.62 -2.54
CA LYS A 208 20.48 -9.78 -1.66
C LYS A 208 18.99 -10.02 -1.36
N PHE A 209 18.18 -8.97 -1.22
CA PHE A 209 16.73 -9.11 -1.04
C PHE A 209 16.03 -9.57 -2.33
N ILE A 210 16.52 -9.12 -3.49
CA ILE A 210 15.94 -9.43 -4.80
C ILE A 210 16.34 -10.84 -5.23
N GLY A 211 15.35 -11.74 -5.32
CA GLY A 211 15.56 -13.15 -5.67
C GLY A 211 15.55 -14.11 -4.48
N GLN A 212 15.46 -13.59 -3.25
CA GLN A 212 15.20 -14.39 -2.06
C GLN A 212 13.72 -14.39 -1.68
N ASN A 213 13.33 -15.29 -0.78
CA ASN A 213 12.02 -15.25 -0.14
C ASN A 213 12.01 -14.12 0.89
N VAL A 214 11.36 -13.00 0.56
CA VAL A 214 11.35 -11.79 1.40
C VAL A 214 10.70 -12.06 2.75
N ILE A 215 9.75 -12.99 2.84
CA ILE A 215 9.12 -13.37 4.12
C ILE A 215 10.17 -13.95 5.05
N ASP A 216 10.96 -14.93 4.58
CA ASP A 216 12.00 -15.58 5.39
C ASP A 216 13.07 -14.56 5.81
N VAL A 217 13.46 -13.67 4.91
CA VAL A 217 14.43 -12.60 5.19
C VAL A 217 13.90 -11.70 6.31
N LEU A 218 12.65 -11.25 6.24
CA LEU A 218 12.04 -10.38 7.25
C LEU A 218 11.81 -11.09 8.58
N VAL A 219 11.43 -12.37 8.57
CA VAL A 219 11.24 -13.17 9.80
C VAL A 219 12.57 -13.42 10.50
N ASN A 220 13.62 -13.76 9.74
CA ASN A 220 14.97 -13.86 10.28
C ASN A 220 15.39 -12.52 10.89
N ALA A 221 15.07 -11.43 10.21
CA ALA A 221 15.24 -10.07 10.71
C ALA A 221 14.43 -9.69 11.97
N GLY A 222 13.62 -10.59 12.53
CA GLY A 222 12.84 -10.35 13.76
C GLY A 222 11.41 -9.88 13.53
N ALA A 223 10.95 -9.80 12.27
CA ALA A 223 9.54 -9.58 11.99
C ALA A 223 8.71 -10.78 12.45
N LYS A 224 7.50 -10.52 12.96
CA LYS A 224 6.57 -11.56 13.39
C LYS A 224 5.47 -11.72 12.34
N ILE A 225 5.14 -12.97 11.99
CA ILE A 225 4.00 -13.26 11.13
C ILE A 225 2.71 -13.03 11.92
N ILE A 226 1.84 -12.16 11.42
CA ILE A 226 0.51 -11.90 11.97
C ILE A 226 -0.55 -12.74 11.26
N SER A 227 -0.43 -12.89 9.94
CA SER A 227 -1.37 -13.67 9.13
C SER A 227 -0.62 -14.35 7.98
N PRO A 228 -0.38 -15.67 8.03
CA PRO A 228 0.33 -16.39 6.97
C PRO A 228 -0.59 -16.65 5.77
N ASN A 229 -0.03 -16.51 4.55
CA ASN A 229 -0.60 -16.99 3.29
C ASN A 229 -2.11 -16.75 3.12
N ARG A 230 -2.54 -15.51 3.30
CA ARG A 230 -3.94 -15.13 3.17
C ARG A 230 -4.24 -14.73 1.74
N ASP A 231 -5.27 -15.33 1.16
CA ASP A 231 -5.82 -14.87 -0.11
C ASP A 231 -6.48 -13.52 0.10
N ILE A 232 -5.98 -12.51 -0.63
CA ILE A 232 -6.45 -11.14 -0.55
C ILE A 232 -6.65 -10.60 -1.96
N GLU A 233 -7.56 -9.63 -2.05
CA GLU A 233 -7.65 -8.75 -3.20
C GLU A 233 -7.26 -7.34 -2.74
N VAL A 234 -6.23 -6.77 -3.38
CA VAL A 234 -5.60 -5.53 -2.93
C VAL A 234 -5.50 -4.54 -4.08
N LEU A 235 -5.98 -3.33 -3.82
CA LEU A 235 -5.67 -2.15 -4.62
C LEU A 235 -4.56 -1.39 -3.89
N TYR A 236 -3.47 -1.12 -4.57
CA TYR A 236 -2.31 -0.42 -4.01
C TYR A 236 -1.74 0.58 -4.99
N ARG A 237 -1.12 1.63 -4.45
CA ARG A 237 -0.31 2.55 -5.24
C ARG A 237 1.09 2.01 -5.36
N PHE A 238 1.52 1.85 -6.60
CA PHE A 238 2.88 1.49 -6.94
C PHE A 238 3.84 2.66 -6.64
N ARG A 239 5.04 2.34 -6.13
CA ARG A 239 6.05 3.34 -5.78
C ARG A 239 7.41 3.05 -6.36
N GLU A 240 7.85 1.82 -6.24
CA GLU A 240 9.19 1.42 -6.65
C GLU A 240 9.14 0.00 -7.19
N CYS A 241 9.82 -0.23 -8.32
CA CYS A 241 10.03 -1.54 -8.90
C CYS A 241 11.52 -1.67 -9.13
N GLN A 242 12.06 -2.81 -8.73
CA GLN A 242 13.41 -3.20 -9.09
C GLN A 242 13.33 -4.54 -9.80
N CYS A 243 13.86 -4.57 -11.03
CA CYS A 243 13.96 -5.77 -11.84
C CYS A 243 15.43 -6.14 -11.97
N LEU A 244 15.83 -7.29 -11.42
CA LEU A 244 17.13 -7.89 -11.61
C LEU A 244 16.98 -9.25 -12.30
N ASN A 245 18.11 -9.84 -12.70
CA ASN A 245 18.12 -11.18 -13.30
C ASN A 245 17.50 -12.23 -12.37
N SER A 246 17.64 -12.07 -11.04
CA SER A 246 17.12 -12.98 -10.02
C SER A 246 15.63 -12.82 -9.73
N GLY A 247 15.00 -11.73 -10.19
CA GLY A 247 13.60 -11.47 -9.93
C GLY A 247 13.20 -10.00 -9.94
N THR A 248 11.93 -9.76 -9.62
CA THR A 248 11.30 -8.46 -9.53
C THR A 248 10.83 -8.22 -8.09
N GLN A 249 11.09 -7.02 -7.59
CA GLN A 249 10.58 -6.57 -6.31
C GLN A 249 9.81 -5.27 -6.47
N ILE A 250 8.58 -5.25 -5.97
CA ILE A 250 7.65 -4.14 -6.04
C ILE A 250 7.38 -3.66 -4.63
N PHE A 251 7.46 -2.34 -4.43
CA PHE A 251 7.09 -1.67 -3.20
C PHE A 251 5.93 -0.72 -3.45
N GLY A 252 5.01 -0.66 -2.49
CA GLY A 252 3.84 0.20 -2.59
C GLY A 252 3.14 0.42 -1.26
N TYR A 253 2.03 1.15 -1.35
CA TYR A 253 1.12 1.38 -0.23
C TYR A 253 -0.23 0.75 -0.57
N PRO A 254 -0.75 -0.18 0.24
CA PRO A 254 -2.11 -0.67 0.05
C PRO A 254 -3.06 0.50 0.31
N LEU A 255 -4.05 0.67 -0.56
CA LEU A 255 -5.17 1.57 -0.32
C LEU A 255 -6.33 0.83 0.31
N VAL A 256 -6.57 -0.38 -0.18
CA VAL A 256 -7.63 -1.24 0.32
C VAL A 256 -7.27 -2.70 0.13
N ILE A 257 -7.57 -3.50 1.15
CA ILE A 257 -7.39 -4.95 1.15
C ILE A 257 -8.72 -5.58 1.57
N LYS A 258 -9.19 -6.53 0.78
CA LYS A 258 -10.36 -7.36 1.08
C LYS A 258 -10.02 -8.84 0.98
N VAL A 259 -10.86 -9.65 1.61
CA VAL A 259 -10.77 -11.12 1.62
C VAL A 259 -12.01 -11.74 1.00
#